data_AF-A0A1X7SW05-F1
#
_entry.id   AF-A0A1X7SW05-F1
#
_cell.length_a   1.000
_cell.length_b   1.000
_cell.length_c   1.000
_cell.angle_alpha   90.00
_cell.angle_beta   90.00
_cell.angle_gamma   90.00
#
_symmetry.space_group_name_H-M   'P 1'
#
loop_
_entity.id
_entity.type
_entity.pdbx_description
1 polymer ?
#
loop_
_entity_poly.entity_id
_entity_poly.type
_entity_poly.pdbx_seq_one_letter_code
_entity_poly.pdbx_strand_id
1 'polypeptide(L)'
;MASSKPGKMFSIILDISNLNEIVEILKQYNFPEAKWLEFGLKLGLVYPTLEAIDANYKGNTSRCLMECLFKWLSKAHHPTWQTLANALKKIELKTVAEKIEKTMVDPASQLLQHYSSRISRATLSEESVDLLHTEGLISEETLREVKSCGYTLTDDAMREIYTAVAYDHNKLKSFAKILRSIGTVSIANDLMKDCEDIFKAENSTSGCGVHNESSIVTPIIGNYQKIINKT
;
A
#
# COMPACT_ATOMS: atom_id res chain seq x y z
N MET A 1 32.92 11.87 -9.59
CA MET A 1 31.98 11.24 -8.64
C MET A 1 30.59 11.36 -9.24
N ALA A 2 30.01 10.26 -9.72
CA ALA A 2 28.65 10.27 -10.25
C ALA A 2 27.68 10.48 -9.08
N SER A 3 26.97 11.60 -9.07
CA SER A 3 25.88 11.84 -8.14
C SER A 3 24.74 10.89 -8.50
N SER A 4 24.60 9.79 -7.76
CA SER A 4 23.45 8.89 -7.88
C SER A 4 22.22 9.70 -7.48
N LYS A 5 21.36 10.00 -8.45
CA LYS A 5 20.05 10.61 -8.17
C LYS A 5 19.30 9.68 -7.20
N PRO A 6 18.74 10.20 -6.09
CA PRO A 6 17.89 9.38 -5.24
C PRO A 6 16.72 8.87 -6.09
N GLY A 7 16.43 7.57 -5.98
CA GLY A 7 15.30 6.94 -6.66
C GLY A 7 14.00 7.68 -6.35
N LYS A 8 13.14 7.84 -7.34
CA LYS A 8 11.84 8.50 -7.18
C LYS A 8 10.93 7.59 -6.36
N MET A 9 10.59 8.01 -5.14
CA MET A 9 9.72 7.24 -4.25
C MET A 9 8.32 7.87 -4.24
N PHE A 10 7.30 7.08 -4.59
CA PHE A 10 5.91 7.54 -4.65
C PHE A 10 5.21 7.20 -3.34
N SER A 11 5.14 8.12 -2.39
CA SER A 11 4.28 7.94 -1.22
C SER A 11 2.88 8.44 -1.53
N ILE A 12 1.88 7.56 -1.46
CA ILE A 12 0.47 7.92 -1.66
C ILE A 12 -0.08 8.54 -0.37
N ILE A 13 -0.38 9.83 -0.45
CA ILE A 13 -1.14 10.54 0.58
C ILE A 13 -2.61 10.26 0.31
N LEU A 14 -3.28 9.69 1.30
CA LEU A 14 -4.71 9.39 1.25
C LEU A 14 -5.52 10.63 1.59
N ASP A 15 -6.72 10.71 1.04
CA ASP A 15 -7.70 11.71 1.44
C ASP A 15 -9.11 11.08 1.50
N ILE A 16 -10.12 11.92 1.70
CA ILE A 16 -11.51 11.48 1.84
C ILE A 16 -12.00 10.69 0.60
N SER A 17 -11.46 10.96 -0.59
CA SER A 17 -11.82 10.24 -1.82
C SER A 17 -11.40 8.76 -1.78
N ASN A 18 -10.39 8.40 -0.97
CA ASN A 18 -9.95 7.02 -0.80
C ASN A 18 -10.79 6.23 0.22
N LEU A 19 -11.80 6.83 0.86
CA LEU A 19 -12.56 6.18 1.93
C LEU A 19 -13.14 4.83 1.51
N ASN A 20 -13.81 4.78 0.36
CA ASN A 20 -14.45 3.55 -0.14
C ASN A 20 -13.41 2.47 -0.45
N GLU A 21 -12.29 2.85 -1.06
CA GLU A 21 -11.19 1.94 -1.38
C GLU A 21 -10.59 1.31 -0.11
N ILE A 22 -10.37 2.12 0.93
CA ILE A 22 -9.86 1.63 2.23
C ILE A 22 -10.86 0.64 2.87
N VAL A 23 -12.17 0.96 2.83
CA VAL A 23 -13.22 0.09 3.39
C VAL A 23 -13.25 -1.26 2.67
N GLU A 24 -13.26 -1.27 1.34
CA GLU A 24 -13.28 -2.52 0.57
C GLU A 24 -11.99 -3.34 0.74
N ILE A 25 -10.81 -2.70 0.85
CA ILE A 25 -9.56 -3.42 1.15
C ILE A 25 -9.60 -4.07 2.53
N LEU A 26 -10.06 -3.34 3.55
CA LEU A 26 -10.17 -3.90 4.91
C LEU A 26 -11.13 -5.08 4.94
N LYS A 27 -12.26 -4.97 4.23
CA LYS A 27 -13.25 -6.05 4.08
C LYS A 27 -12.67 -7.25 3.32
N GLN A 28 -12.01 -7.02 2.18
CA GLN A 28 -11.33 -8.06 1.39
C GLN A 28 -10.29 -8.82 2.22
N TYR A 29 -9.61 -8.13 3.13
CA TYR A 29 -8.62 -8.73 4.03
C TYR A 29 -9.20 -9.21 5.36
N ASN A 30 -10.54 -9.29 5.47
CA ASN A 30 -11.28 -9.81 6.62
C ASN A 30 -10.97 -9.05 7.93
N PHE A 31 -10.89 -7.73 7.86
CA PHE A 31 -10.81 -6.90 9.05
C PHE A 31 -12.04 -7.13 9.95
N PRO A 32 -11.87 -7.46 11.24
CA PRO A 32 -12.96 -7.63 12.16
C PRO A 32 -13.53 -6.26 12.56
N GLU A 33 -14.64 -5.84 11.95
CA GLU A 33 -15.24 -4.51 12.16
C GLU A 33 -15.49 -4.16 13.64
N ALA A 34 -15.73 -5.15 14.50
CA ALA A 34 -15.86 -4.94 15.94
C ALA A 34 -14.63 -4.28 16.60
N LYS A 35 -13.45 -4.35 15.97
CA LYS A 35 -12.21 -3.68 16.42
C LYS A 35 -12.09 -2.21 16.00
N TRP A 36 -13.11 -1.63 15.35
CA TRP A 36 -13.06 -0.25 14.82
C TRP A 36 -12.65 0.79 15.88
N LEU A 37 -13.08 0.63 17.14
CA LEU A 37 -12.78 1.58 18.21
C LEU A 37 -11.29 1.55 18.57
N GLU A 38 -10.73 0.36 18.85
CA GLU A 38 -9.29 0.18 19.09
C GLU A 38 -8.46 0.67 17.90
N PHE A 39 -8.93 0.36 16.69
CA PHE A 39 -8.27 0.78 15.46
C PHE A 39 -8.24 2.31 15.33
N GLY A 40 -9.37 2.99 15.56
CA GLY A 40 -9.47 4.45 15.55
C GLY A 40 -8.53 5.13 16.53
N LEU A 41 -8.35 4.57 17.73
CA LEU A 41 -7.36 5.06 18.69
C LEU A 41 -5.94 4.94 18.14
N LYS A 42 -5.58 3.84 17.47
CA LYS A 42 -4.25 3.66 16.87
C LYS A 42 -4.02 4.49 15.62
N LEU A 43 -5.08 4.92 14.95
CA LEU A 43 -5.07 5.94 13.89
C LEU A 43 -4.92 7.37 14.44
N GLY A 44 -4.95 7.55 15.77
CA GLY A 44 -4.73 8.84 16.42
C GLY A 44 -6.01 9.65 16.70
N LEU A 45 -7.20 9.04 16.56
CA LEU A 45 -8.43 9.67 16.98
C LEU A 45 -8.54 9.68 18.51
N VAL A 46 -9.06 10.76 19.06
CA VAL A 46 -9.29 10.88 20.51
C VAL A 46 -10.54 10.12 20.92
N TYR A 47 -10.52 9.52 22.11
CA TYR A 47 -11.63 8.72 22.63
C TYR A 47 -13.01 9.42 22.57
N PRO A 48 -13.17 10.72 22.92
CA PRO A 48 -14.46 11.39 22.80
C PRO A 48 -15.01 11.44 21.37
N THR A 49 -14.15 11.46 20.34
CA THR A 49 -14.60 11.38 18.94
C THR A 49 -15.16 10.00 18.62
N LEU A 50 -14.53 8.94 19.14
CA LEU A 50 -14.98 7.56 18.92
C LEU A 50 -16.26 7.26 19.70
N GLU A 51 -16.36 7.73 20.94
CA GLU A 51 -17.58 7.60 21.75
C GLU A 51 -18.79 8.27 21.07
N ALA A 52 -18.60 9.45 20.48
CA ALA A 52 -19.63 10.11 19.69
C ALA A 52 -20.05 9.31 18.45
N ILE A 53 -19.11 8.63 17.78
CA ILE A 53 -19.42 7.73 16.65
C ILE A 53 -20.25 6.54 17.14
N ASP A 54 -19.83 5.88 18.24
CA ASP A 54 -20.53 4.72 18.80
C ASP A 54 -21.96 5.08 19.24
N ALA A 55 -22.15 6.24 19.87
CA ALA A 55 -23.47 6.73 20.28
C ALA A 55 -24.40 6.96 19.09
N ASN A 56 -23.89 7.50 17.98
CA ASN A 56 -24.68 7.82 16.79
C ASN A 56 -25.05 6.59 15.95
N TYR A 57 -24.22 5.54 15.99
CA TYR A 57 -24.36 4.36 15.11
C TYR A 57 -24.34 3.06 15.90
N LYS A 58 -24.88 3.09 17.12
CA LYS A 58 -24.83 2.00 18.08
C LYS A 58 -25.27 0.66 17.46
N GLY A 59 -24.40 -0.34 17.59
CA GLY A 59 -24.64 -1.70 17.08
C GLY A 59 -24.36 -1.89 15.59
N ASN A 60 -24.04 -0.83 14.83
CA ASN A 60 -23.65 -0.92 13.43
C ASN A 60 -22.12 -0.70 13.30
N THR A 61 -21.36 -1.77 13.51
CA THR A 61 -19.89 -1.75 13.47
C THR A 61 -19.34 -1.28 12.13
N SER A 62 -20.01 -1.65 11.03
CA SER A 62 -19.61 -1.25 9.67
C SER A 62 -19.71 0.25 9.50
N ARG A 63 -20.83 0.86 9.95
CA ARG A 63 -21.01 2.30 9.92
C ARG A 63 -20.03 3.02 10.85
N CYS A 64 -19.78 2.49 12.05
CA CYS A 64 -18.79 3.05 12.96
C CYS A 64 -17.37 3.02 12.36
N LEU A 65 -16.98 1.93 11.69
CA LEU A 65 -15.69 1.84 11.00
C LEU A 65 -15.58 2.87 9.88
N MET A 66 -16.60 3.00 9.04
CA MET A 66 -16.61 3.97 7.94
C MET A 66 -16.46 5.41 8.45
N GLU A 67 -17.19 5.77 9.52
CA GLU A 67 -17.11 7.11 10.13
C GLU A 67 -15.77 7.35 10.84
N CYS A 68 -15.22 6.33 11.49
CA CYS A 68 -13.88 6.35 12.06
C CYS A 68 -12.83 6.66 10.99
N LEU A 69 -12.85 5.94 9.87
CA LEU A 69 -11.93 6.16 8.74
C LEU A 69 -12.13 7.55 8.13
N PHE A 70 -13.37 7.99 7.93
CA PHE A 70 -13.68 9.35 7.44
C PHE A 70 -13.08 10.43 8.35
N LYS A 71 -13.24 10.31 9.68
CA LYS A 71 -12.65 11.26 10.64
C LYS A 71 -11.13 11.23 10.63
N TRP A 72 -10.53 10.05 10.51
CA TRP A 72 -9.08 9.92 10.38
C TRP A 72 -8.56 10.64 9.12
N LEU A 73 -9.13 10.35 7.96
CA LEU A 73 -8.77 10.98 6.68
C LEU A 73 -8.96 12.50 6.69
N SER A 74 -9.96 12.99 7.42
CA SER A 74 -10.26 14.43 7.51
C SER A 74 -9.32 15.21 8.45
N LYS A 75 -8.61 14.55 9.36
CA LYS A 75 -7.86 15.21 10.45
C LYS A 75 -6.38 14.82 10.52
N ALA A 76 -6.01 13.66 9.99
CA ALA A 76 -4.64 13.19 10.06
C ALA A 76 -3.71 14.07 9.22
N HIS A 77 -2.51 14.30 9.73
CA HIS A 77 -1.45 14.96 8.97
C HIS A 77 -0.75 13.92 8.08
N HIS A 78 -1.07 13.94 6.78
CA HIS A 78 -0.59 12.99 5.77
C HIS A 78 -0.92 11.51 6.07
N PRO A 79 -2.20 11.11 6.04
CA PRO A 79 -2.56 9.70 6.12
C PRO A 79 -2.02 8.96 4.89
N THR A 80 -1.56 7.73 5.08
CA THR A 80 -0.95 6.87 4.04
C THR A 80 -1.31 5.41 4.30
N TRP A 81 -1.14 4.53 3.31
CA TRP A 81 -1.28 3.09 3.51
C TRP A 81 -0.35 2.55 4.61
N GLN A 82 0.86 3.09 4.72
CA GLN A 82 1.81 2.68 5.76
C GLN A 82 1.33 3.07 7.17
N THR A 83 0.73 4.25 7.34
CA THR A 83 0.19 4.67 8.64
C THR A 83 -1.03 3.83 9.04
N LEU A 84 -1.88 3.48 8.07
CA LEU A 84 -2.97 2.53 8.24
C LEU A 84 -2.45 1.14 8.67
N ALA A 85 -1.47 0.58 7.96
CA ALA A 85 -0.87 -0.71 8.29
C ALA A 85 -0.20 -0.72 9.66
N ASN A 86 0.50 0.35 10.03
CA ASN A 86 1.10 0.50 11.35
C ASN A 86 0.04 0.52 12.47
N ALA A 87 -1.12 1.13 12.24
CA ALA A 87 -2.23 1.10 13.20
C ALA A 87 -2.82 -0.31 13.35
N LEU A 88 -2.94 -1.07 12.26
CA LEU A 88 -3.36 -2.48 12.28
C LEU A 88 -2.38 -3.36 13.07
N LYS A 89 -1.07 -3.17 12.90
CA LYS A 89 -0.03 -3.88 13.69
C LYS A 89 -0.20 -3.63 15.19
N LYS A 90 -0.51 -2.39 15.59
CA LYS A 90 -0.70 -1.99 17.00
C LYS A 90 -1.95 -2.59 17.67
N ILE A 91 -2.87 -3.17 16.90
CA ILE A 91 -4.05 -3.92 17.41
C ILE A 91 -3.95 -5.43 17.13
N GLU A 92 -2.72 -5.92 16.90
CA GLU A 92 -2.38 -7.31 16.61
C GLU A 92 -3.04 -7.90 15.36
N LEU A 93 -3.48 -7.07 14.41
CA LEU A 93 -3.98 -7.52 13.10
C LEU A 93 -2.84 -7.60 12.07
N LYS A 94 -1.78 -8.36 12.41
CA LYS A 94 -0.54 -8.44 11.63
C LYS A 94 -0.77 -8.92 10.20
N THR A 95 -1.56 -9.97 10.01
CA THR A 95 -1.85 -10.52 8.67
C THR A 95 -2.57 -9.52 7.76
N VAL A 96 -3.48 -8.71 8.30
CA VAL A 96 -4.17 -7.66 7.53
C VAL A 96 -3.17 -6.56 7.16
N ALA A 97 -2.34 -6.14 8.12
CA ALA A 97 -1.31 -5.14 7.90
C ALA A 97 -0.29 -5.57 6.83
N GLU A 98 0.21 -6.81 6.90
CA GLU A 98 1.16 -7.38 5.96
C GLU A 98 0.59 -7.45 4.53
N LYS A 99 -0.70 -7.78 4.39
CA LYS A 99 -1.38 -7.75 3.09
C LYS A 99 -1.43 -6.33 2.51
N ILE A 100 -1.80 -5.33 3.32
CA ILE A 100 -1.83 -3.93 2.88
C ILE A 100 -0.43 -3.44 2.52
N GLU A 101 0.58 -3.76 3.32
CA GLU A 101 1.98 -3.40 3.01
C GLU A 101 2.41 -4.02 1.69
N LYS A 102 2.10 -5.30 1.49
CA LYS A 102 2.44 -6.00 0.27
C LYS A 102 1.71 -5.45 -0.95
N THR A 103 0.44 -5.06 -0.87
CA THR A 103 -0.33 -4.68 -2.07
C THR A 103 -0.45 -3.18 -2.30
N MET A 104 -0.42 -2.35 -1.26
CA MET A 104 -0.69 -0.91 -1.36
C MET A 104 0.53 -0.04 -1.03
N VAL A 105 1.52 -0.59 -0.34
CA VAL A 105 2.79 0.10 -0.01
C VAL A 105 3.93 -0.31 -0.94
N ASP A 106 3.77 -1.40 -1.70
CA ASP A 106 4.73 -1.80 -2.72
C ASP A 106 5.01 -0.66 -3.73
N PRO A 107 6.28 -0.40 -4.08
CA PRO A 107 6.64 0.70 -4.99
C PRO A 107 5.99 0.64 -6.38
N ALA A 108 5.79 -0.55 -6.95
CA ALA A 108 5.15 -0.70 -8.26
C ALA A 108 3.64 -0.39 -8.17
N SER A 109 3.00 -0.85 -7.09
CA SER A 109 1.61 -0.51 -6.78
C SER A 109 1.44 0.99 -6.53
N GLN A 110 2.29 1.60 -5.71
CA GLN A 110 2.22 3.04 -5.41
C GLN A 110 2.44 3.89 -6.66
N LEU A 111 3.31 3.46 -7.57
CA LEU A 111 3.45 4.10 -8.86
C LEU A 111 2.11 4.05 -9.63
N LEU A 112 1.44 2.91 -9.72
CA LEU A 112 0.14 2.84 -10.40
C LEU A 112 -0.96 3.65 -9.72
N GLN A 113 -0.99 3.67 -8.40
CA GLN A 113 -1.91 4.52 -7.63
C GLN A 113 -1.70 6.01 -7.95
N HIS A 114 -0.45 6.45 -8.13
CA HIS A 114 -0.15 7.83 -8.53
C HIS A 114 -0.76 8.19 -9.90
N TYR A 115 -0.85 7.23 -10.82
CA TYR A 115 -1.43 7.41 -12.16
C TYR A 115 -2.93 7.04 -12.23
N SER A 116 -3.55 6.59 -11.13
CA SER A 116 -4.90 6.01 -11.11
C SER A 116 -5.95 6.91 -11.78
N SER A 117 -5.97 8.20 -11.41
CA SER A 117 -6.90 9.19 -11.96
C SER A 117 -6.74 9.44 -13.47
N ARG A 118 -5.54 9.25 -14.01
CA ARG A 118 -5.28 9.35 -15.46
C ARG A 118 -5.67 8.07 -16.17
N ILE A 119 -5.42 6.92 -15.54
CA ILE A 119 -5.73 5.59 -16.07
C ILE A 119 -7.25 5.35 -16.11
N SER A 120 -7.98 5.67 -15.04
CA SER A 120 -9.44 5.45 -14.94
C SER A 120 -10.25 6.29 -15.92
N ARG A 121 -9.65 7.37 -16.47
CA ARG A 121 -10.27 8.20 -17.52
C ARG A 121 -10.08 7.63 -18.93
N ALA A 122 -9.26 6.59 -19.10
CA ALA A 122 -9.07 5.94 -20.37
C ALA A 122 -10.16 4.88 -20.59
N THR A 123 -10.83 4.94 -21.73
CA THR A 123 -11.68 3.83 -22.18
C THR A 123 -10.80 2.79 -22.87
N LEU A 124 -10.85 1.54 -22.41
CA LEU A 124 -10.10 0.45 -23.02
C LEU A 124 -10.86 -0.11 -24.23
N SER A 125 -10.14 -0.69 -25.19
CA SER A 125 -10.76 -1.54 -26.21
C SER A 125 -11.05 -2.93 -25.63
N GLU A 126 -11.99 -3.67 -26.23
CA GLU A 126 -12.24 -5.07 -25.83
C GLU A 126 -10.96 -5.91 -25.84
N GLU A 127 -10.17 -5.80 -26.91
CA GLU A 127 -8.86 -6.47 -27.05
C GLU A 127 -7.92 -6.16 -25.88
N SER A 128 -7.93 -4.92 -25.40
CA SER A 128 -7.08 -4.52 -24.27
C SER A 128 -7.52 -5.15 -22.96
N VAL A 129 -8.84 -5.25 -22.73
CA VAL A 129 -9.37 -5.90 -21.53
C VAL A 129 -9.09 -7.41 -21.56
N ASP A 130 -9.21 -8.05 -22.72
CA ASP A 130 -8.83 -9.45 -22.90
C ASP A 130 -7.32 -9.68 -22.65
N LEU A 131 -6.47 -8.73 -23.06
CA LEU A 131 -5.04 -8.75 -22.75
C LEU A 131 -4.75 -8.57 -21.26
N LEU A 132 -5.49 -7.71 -20.53
CA LEU A 132 -5.35 -7.59 -19.08
C LEU A 132 -5.60 -8.93 -18.39
N HIS A 133 -6.65 -9.64 -18.80
CA HIS A 133 -6.96 -10.97 -18.27
C HIS A 133 -5.88 -12.00 -18.65
N THR A 134 -5.46 -12.03 -19.92
CA THR A 134 -4.44 -12.97 -20.42
C THR A 134 -3.09 -12.80 -19.73
N GLU A 135 -2.69 -11.57 -19.41
CA GLU A 135 -1.47 -11.26 -18.65
C GLU A 135 -1.62 -11.51 -17.13
N GLY A 136 -2.80 -11.95 -16.67
CA GLY A 136 -3.10 -12.20 -15.26
C GLY A 136 -3.07 -10.93 -14.41
N LEU A 137 -3.46 -9.79 -14.99
CA LEU A 137 -3.61 -8.51 -14.29
C LEU A 137 -4.99 -8.35 -13.64
N ILE A 138 -6.00 -9.00 -14.22
CA ILE A 138 -7.36 -9.07 -13.69
C ILE A 138 -7.88 -10.51 -13.74
N SER A 139 -8.87 -10.83 -12.91
CA SER A 139 -9.58 -12.10 -12.86
C SER A 139 -10.66 -12.21 -13.94
N GLU A 140 -11.13 -13.43 -14.19
CA GLU A 140 -12.28 -13.68 -15.08
C GLU A 140 -13.56 -12.98 -14.60
N GLU A 141 -13.73 -12.81 -13.29
CA GLU A 141 -14.88 -12.11 -12.71
C GLU A 141 -14.82 -10.61 -13.05
N THR A 142 -13.68 -9.98 -12.77
CA THR A 142 -13.42 -8.57 -13.08
C THR A 142 -13.44 -8.29 -14.59
N LEU A 143 -12.97 -9.23 -15.43
CA LEU A 143 -13.10 -9.15 -16.89
C LEU A 143 -14.57 -8.96 -17.30
N ARG A 144 -15.48 -9.79 -16.79
CA ARG A 144 -16.91 -9.72 -17.12
C ARG A 144 -17.53 -8.41 -16.65
N GLU A 145 -17.16 -7.96 -15.46
CA GLU A 145 -17.62 -6.68 -14.91
C GLU A 145 -17.18 -5.51 -15.81
N VAL A 146 -15.89 -5.42 -16.14
CA VAL A 146 -15.34 -4.35 -16.99
C VAL A 146 -16.00 -4.36 -18.37
N LYS A 147 -16.24 -5.54 -18.98
CA LYS A 147 -16.99 -5.64 -20.25
C LYS A 147 -18.42 -5.11 -20.10
N SER A 148 -19.10 -5.42 -19.01
CA SER A 148 -20.46 -4.91 -18.74
C SER A 148 -20.51 -3.39 -18.52
N CYS A 149 -19.42 -2.81 -18.00
CA CYS A 149 -19.24 -1.38 -17.74
C CYS A 149 -18.69 -0.59 -18.95
N GLY A 150 -18.82 -1.13 -20.17
CA GLY A 150 -18.35 -0.47 -21.39
C GLY A 150 -16.84 -0.30 -21.44
N TYR A 151 -16.08 -1.28 -20.92
CA TYR A 151 -14.62 -1.33 -20.94
C TYR A 151 -13.92 -0.23 -20.13
N THR A 152 -14.61 0.31 -19.14
CA THR A 152 -14.04 1.23 -18.15
C THR A 152 -13.43 0.43 -17.00
N LEU A 153 -12.21 0.77 -16.59
CA LEU A 153 -11.60 0.16 -15.41
C LEU A 153 -12.33 0.60 -14.15
N THR A 154 -12.97 -0.34 -13.47
CA THR A 154 -13.63 -0.13 -12.17
C THR A 154 -12.59 -0.06 -11.05
N ASP A 155 -12.99 0.42 -9.88
CA ASP A 155 -12.11 0.48 -8.69
C ASP A 155 -11.61 -0.93 -8.31
N ASP A 156 -12.44 -1.94 -8.49
CA ASP A 156 -12.10 -3.35 -8.27
C ASP A 156 -11.05 -3.84 -9.27
N ALA A 157 -11.20 -3.50 -10.56
CA ALA A 157 -10.19 -3.80 -11.57
C ALA A 157 -8.84 -3.12 -11.28
N MET A 158 -8.86 -1.85 -10.86
CA MET A 158 -7.65 -1.13 -10.47
C MET A 158 -6.98 -1.79 -9.25
N ARG A 159 -7.75 -2.22 -8.24
CA ARG A 159 -7.22 -2.91 -7.06
C ARG A 159 -6.62 -4.27 -7.38
N GLU A 160 -7.22 -5.03 -8.30
CA GLU A 160 -6.62 -6.28 -8.79
C GLU A 160 -5.31 -6.02 -9.53
N ILE A 161 -5.26 -5.00 -10.38
CA ILE A 161 -4.03 -4.60 -11.09
C ILE A 161 -2.94 -4.19 -10.10
N TYR A 162 -3.24 -3.38 -9.08
CA TYR A 162 -2.28 -3.01 -8.02
C TYR A 162 -1.73 -4.25 -7.31
N THR A 163 -2.60 -5.20 -7.00
CA THR A 163 -2.22 -6.46 -6.37
C THR A 163 -1.33 -7.27 -7.31
N ALA A 164 -1.74 -7.46 -8.57
CA ALA A 164 -0.98 -8.24 -9.54
C ALA A 164 0.43 -7.69 -9.74
N VAL A 165 0.59 -6.37 -9.90
CA VAL A 165 1.92 -5.76 -10.07
C VAL A 165 2.77 -5.85 -8.81
N ALA A 166 2.17 -5.75 -7.62
CA ALA A 166 2.91 -5.86 -6.37
C ALA A 166 3.46 -7.29 -6.12
N TYR A 167 2.80 -8.32 -6.67
CA TYR A 167 3.28 -9.70 -6.60
C TYR A 167 4.26 -10.05 -7.73
N ASP A 168 4.14 -9.40 -8.89
CA ASP A 168 5.06 -9.56 -10.02
C ASP A 168 5.26 -8.22 -10.74
N HIS A 169 6.37 -7.56 -10.43
CA HIS A 169 6.72 -6.26 -11.00
C HIS A 169 6.88 -6.28 -12.53
N ASN A 170 7.07 -7.44 -13.18
CA ASN A 170 7.07 -7.51 -14.64
C ASN A 170 5.68 -7.22 -15.23
N LYS A 171 4.61 -7.48 -14.49
CA LYS A 171 3.24 -7.16 -14.90
C LYS A 171 3.02 -5.67 -15.06
N LEU A 172 3.79 -4.83 -14.37
CA LEU A 172 3.77 -3.38 -14.58
C LEU A 172 4.20 -3.01 -16.02
N LYS A 173 5.19 -3.73 -16.57
CA LYS A 173 5.62 -3.55 -17.97
C LYS A 173 4.57 -4.06 -18.95
N SER A 174 3.93 -5.20 -18.66
CA SER A 174 2.80 -5.71 -19.46
C SER A 174 1.65 -4.70 -19.48
N PHE A 175 1.26 -4.20 -18.31
CA PHE A 175 0.21 -3.18 -18.18
C PHE A 175 0.54 -1.90 -18.97
N ALA A 176 1.77 -1.39 -18.85
CA ALA A 176 2.18 -0.20 -19.60
C ALA A 176 2.15 -0.40 -21.12
N LYS A 177 2.52 -1.59 -21.61
CA LYS A 177 2.41 -1.94 -23.04
C LYS A 177 0.97 -1.96 -23.52
N ILE A 178 0.06 -2.53 -22.71
CA ILE A 178 -1.38 -2.54 -22.99
C ILE A 178 -1.90 -1.10 -23.08
N LEU A 179 -1.63 -0.26 -22.08
CA LEU A 179 -2.03 1.16 -22.08
C LEU A 179 -1.56 1.92 -23.33
N ARG A 180 -0.31 1.66 -23.78
CA ARG A 180 0.27 2.31 -24.96
C ARG A 180 -0.51 2.01 -26.25
N SER A 181 -1.09 0.82 -26.36
CA SER A 181 -1.86 0.41 -27.55
C SER A 181 -3.18 1.17 -27.73
N ILE A 182 -3.67 1.84 -26.68
CA ILE A 182 -5.02 2.44 -26.59
C ILE A 182 -4.98 3.96 -26.81
N GLY A 183 -3.83 4.51 -27.19
CA GLY A 183 -3.66 5.96 -27.37
C GLY A 183 -3.32 6.72 -26.08
N THR A 184 -3.15 6.04 -24.95
CA THR A 184 -2.60 6.64 -23.71
C THR A 184 -1.07 6.66 -23.70
N VAL A 185 -0.46 6.92 -24.87
CA VAL A 185 0.99 6.81 -25.10
C VAL A 185 1.78 7.68 -24.12
N SER A 186 1.28 8.87 -23.79
CA SER A 186 1.94 9.75 -22.80
C SER A 186 1.93 9.14 -21.39
N ILE A 187 0.80 8.61 -20.93
CA ILE A 187 0.68 7.93 -19.61
C ILE A 187 1.59 6.72 -19.57
N ALA A 188 1.56 5.87 -20.61
CA ALA A 188 2.37 4.67 -20.69
C ALA A 188 3.87 4.99 -20.69
N ASN A 189 4.31 6.00 -21.44
CA ASN A 189 5.72 6.41 -21.48
C ASN A 189 6.19 7.01 -20.15
N ASP A 190 5.38 7.86 -19.52
CA ASP A 190 5.66 8.41 -18.18
C ASP A 190 5.79 7.26 -17.16
N LEU A 191 4.84 6.33 -17.17
CA LEU A 191 4.79 5.17 -16.28
C LEU A 191 6.02 4.26 -16.47
N MET A 192 6.40 3.95 -17.72
CA MET A 192 7.58 3.14 -18.02
C MET A 192 8.88 3.80 -17.54
N LYS A 193 9.00 5.11 -17.73
CA LYS A 193 10.18 5.86 -17.29
C LYS A 193 10.32 5.85 -15.77
N ASP A 194 9.25 6.17 -15.07
CA ASP A 194 9.26 6.19 -13.60
C ASP A 194 9.42 4.78 -13.00
N CYS A 195 8.89 3.75 -13.67
CA CYS A 195 9.10 2.34 -13.33
C CYS A 195 10.58 1.95 -13.38
N GLU A 196 11.31 2.33 -14.43
CA GLU A 196 12.75 2.06 -14.52
C GLU A 196 13.55 2.75 -13.40
N ASP A 197 13.15 3.96 -13.00
CA ASP A 197 13.83 4.72 -11.95
C ASP A 197 13.63 4.09 -10.57
N ILE A 198 12.46 3.51 -10.29
CA ILE A 198 12.18 2.76 -9.05
C ILE A 198 13.06 1.51 -8.96
N PHE A 199 13.06 0.66 -10.00
CA PHE A 199 13.77 -0.63 -9.95
C PHE A 199 15.30 -0.51 -10.08
N LYS A 200 15.82 0.56 -10.71
CA LYS A 200 17.26 0.86 -10.69
C LYS A 200 17.73 1.24 -9.28
N ALA A 201 16.90 1.91 -8.48
CA ALA A 201 17.23 2.32 -7.12
C ALA A 201 17.21 1.15 -6.12
N GLU A 202 16.29 0.20 -6.27
CA GLU A 202 16.22 -1.01 -5.42
C GLU A 202 17.44 -1.91 -5.60
N ASN A 203 17.85 -2.16 -6.85
CA ASN A 203 19.03 -2.98 -7.15
C ASN A 203 20.34 -2.36 -6.63
N SER A 204 20.40 -1.03 -6.54
CA SER A 204 21.56 -0.30 -6.00
C SER A 204 21.63 -0.33 -4.48
N THR A 205 20.51 -0.58 -3.79
CA THR A 205 20.41 -0.56 -2.32
C THR A 205 20.71 -1.93 -1.70
N SER A 206 20.56 -3.03 -2.43
CA SER A 206 20.87 -4.39 -1.94
C SER A 206 22.37 -4.76 -1.94
N GLY A 207 23.25 -3.88 -2.43
CA GLY A 207 24.68 -4.15 -2.63
C GLY A 207 25.63 -3.83 -1.47
N CYS A 208 25.15 -3.32 -0.33
CA CYS A 208 26.02 -2.99 0.81
C CYS A 208 25.64 -3.80 2.05
N GLY A 209 26.21 -5.00 2.17
CA GLY A 209 25.91 -5.86 3.30
C GLY A 209 26.66 -7.18 3.34
N VAL A 210 27.96 -7.24 3.03
CA VAL A 210 28.81 -8.35 3.49
C VAL A 210 30.24 -7.87 3.71
N HIS A 211 30.61 -7.60 4.95
CA HIS A 211 31.95 -7.92 5.46
C HIS A 211 31.81 -8.38 6.91
N ASN A 212 31.95 -9.69 7.09
CA ASN A 212 32.18 -10.34 8.36
C ASN A 212 33.64 -10.80 8.32
N GLU A 213 34.49 -10.36 9.25
CA GLU A 213 35.68 -11.13 9.60
C GLU A 213 36.18 -10.83 11.02
N SER A 214 36.69 -11.88 11.61
CA SER A 214 36.87 -12.13 13.04
C SER A 214 38.22 -11.65 13.57
N SER A 215 38.28 -11.53 14.91
CA SER A 215 39.44 -11.76 15.79
C SER A 215 40.57 -10.74 15.84
N ILE A 216 40.75 -10.08 17.01
CA ILE A 216 42.02 -10.13 17.79
C ILE A 216 41.70 -10.08 19.30
N VAL A 217 42.27 -11.02 20.06
CA VAL A 217 42.30 -11.20 21.53
C VAL A 217 43.49 -10.38 22.08
N THR A 218 43.47 -9.61 23.19
CA THR A 218 43.69 -9.98 24.63
C THR A 218 44.17 -8.69 25.40
N PRO A 219 44.51 -8.69 26.72
CA PRO A 219 43.74 -8.09 27.81
C PRO A 219 44.43 -6.92 28.56
N ILE A 220 43.71 -6.19 29.43
CA ILE A 220 44.34 -5.46 30.55
C ILE A 220 43.57 -5.74 31.86
N ILE A 221 44.33 -6.24 32.82
CA ILE A 221 44.03 -6.53 34.22
C ILE A 221 43.93 -5.22 35.01
N GLY A 222 43.01 -5.12 35.99
CA GLY A 222 43.08 -4.08 37.02
C GLY A 222 41.88 -4.01 37.97
N ASN A 223 41.96 -4.75 39.07
CA ASN A 223 41.20 -4.72 40.33
C ASN A 223 40.52 -3.36 40.70
N TYR A 224 39.37 -3.26 41.39
CA TYR A 224 39.14 -3.74 42.77
C TYR A 224 37.63 -3.73 43.15
N GLN A 225 37.20 -4.86 43.74
CA GLN A 225 36.31 -5.10 44.89
C GLN A 225 35.23 -4.11 45.42
N LYS A 226 34.12 -4.77 45.84
CA LYS A 226 33.13 -4.47 46.93
C LYS A 226 32.13 -3.35 46.62
N ILE A 227 30.81 -3.51 46.80
CA ILE A 227 30.06 -3.96 48.00
C ILE A 227 28.75 -4.63 47.53
N ILE A 228 28.59 -5.96 47.62
CA ILE A 228 27.80 -6.74 48.61
C ILE A 228 26.38 -6.20 48.91
N ASN A 229 25.40 -6.91 48.37
CA ASN A 229 24.02 -7.04 48.87
C ASN A 229 23.98 -7.61 50.29
N LYS A 230 23.03 -7.17 51.12
CA LYS A 230 22.45 -8.03 52.15
C LYS A 230 20.97 -7.70 52.37
N THR A 231 20.17 -8.74 52.08
CA THR A 231 18.91 -9.18 52.70
C THR A 231 17.75 -8.21 52.79
#